data_AF-A0A165GIY2-F1
#
_entry.id   AF-A0A165GIY2-F1
#
_cell.length_a   1.000
_cell.length_b   1.000
_cell.length_c   1.000
_cell.angle_alpha   90.00
_cell.angle_beta   90.00
_cell.angle_gamma   90.00
#
_symmetry.space_group_name_H-M   'P 1'
#
loop_
_entity.id
_entity.type
_entity.pdbx_description
1 polymer ?
#
loop_
_entity_poly.entity_id
_entity_poly.type
_entity_poly.pdbx_seq_one_letter_code
_entity_poly.pdbx_strand_id
1 'polypeptide(L)'
;MRESNFSFPSQNRACVCITSQLYDRRALDTNAALPLLNSLTHLTYLTSTSPRIREILTLDGGLERLVRILRQYCANPVSPSPGLQIYHLTASSLDGQDRKAGQAILTAAAGPNVDRAKTYQFSLAFQCVVNIGVRGS
;
A
#
# COMPACT_ATOMS: atom_id res chain seq x y z
N MET A 1 -14.43 -19.61 2.84
CA MET A 1 -15.20 -18.89 1.81
C MET A 1 -14.93 -17.40 2.00
N ARG A 2 -14.67 -16.64 0.92
CA ARG A 2 -14.45 -15.19 1.01
C ARG A 2 -15.80 -14.53 1.28
N GLU A 3 -16.00 -13.92 2.44
CA GLU A 3 -17.25 -13.19 2.69
C GLU A 3 -17.40 -12.06 1.66
N SER A 4 -18.62 -11.86 1.16
CA SER A 4 -19.01 -10.85 0.15
C SER A 4 -18.99 -9.44 0.75
N ASN A 5 -18.38 -8.47 0.05
CA ASN A 5 -18.17 -7.09 0.56
C ASN A 5 -19.43 -6.56 1.24
N PHE A 6 -19.34 -6.25 2.53
CA PHE A 6 -20.45 -5.60 3.24
C PHE A 6 -20.57 -4.18 2.68
N SER A 7 -21.66 -3.89 1.98
CA SER A 7 -22.02 -2.53 1.64
C SER A 7 -22.49 -1.82 2.91
N PHE A 8 -22.02 -0.60 3.13
CA PHE A 8 -22.47 0.29 4.20
C PHE A 8 -23.34 1.39 3.57
N PRO A 9 -24.64 1.12 3.31
CA PRO A 9 -25.52 2.05 2.62
C PRO A 9 -25.70 3.37 3.38
N SER A 10 -25.64 3.35 4.71
CA SER A 10 -25.73 4.55 5.56
C SER A 10 -24.58 5.54 5.35
N GLN A 11 -23.42 5.07 4.89
CA GLN A 11 -22.28 5.92 4.54
C GLN A 11 -22.03 6.00 3.03
N ASN A 12 -22.91 5.38 2.22
CA ASN A 12 -22.74 5.21 0.78
C ASN A 12 -21.35 4.63 0.41
N ARG A 13 -20.85 3.67 1.20
CA ARG A 13 -19.54 3.02 0.98
C ARG A 13 -19.72 1.56 0.61
N ALA A 14 -18.96 1.10 -0.38
CA ALA A 14 -19.01 -0.28 -0.85
C ALA A 14 -18.26 -1.28 0.07
N CYS A 15 -17.48 -0.79 1.04
CA CYS A 15 -16.78 -1.58 2.05
C CYS A 15 -16.50 -0.75 3.31
N VAL A 16 -16.28 -1.42 4.45
CA VAL A 16 -15.79 -0.78 5.68
C VAL A 16 -14.29 -0.47 5.51
N CYS A 17 -13.89 0.78 5.69
CA CYS A 17 -12.48 1.18 5.65
C CYS A 17 -11.80 0.96 7.01
N ILE A 18 -10.48 0.80 7.02
CA ILE A 18 -9.71 0.83 8.27
C ILE A 18 -9.81 2.23 8.87
N THR A 19 -10.07 2.29 10.17
CA THR A 19 -10.09 3.52 10.97
C THR A 19 -9.16 3.37 12.16
N SER A 20 -8.91 4.43 12.91
CA SER A 20 -8.04 4.37 14.10
C SER A 20 -8.57 3.47 15.24
N GLN A 21 -9.81 2.97 15.14
CA GLN A 21 -10.43 2.09 16.13
C GLN A 21 -10.78 0.70 15.58
N LEU A 22 -10.81 0.53 14.27
CA LEU A 22 -11.28 -0.70 13.62
C LEU A 22 -10.34 -1.09 12.49
N TYR A 23 -9.85 -2.33 12.58
CA TYR A 23 -9.15 -2.98 11.51
C TYR A 23 -10.10 -3.91 10.74
N ASP A 24 -10.23 -3.69 9.42
CA ASP A 24 -10.90 -4.59 8.49
C ASP A 24 -9.91 -4.98 7.38
N ARG A 25 -9.56 -6.27 7.33
CA ARG A 25 -8.64 -6.84 6.35
C ARG A 25 -9.04 -6.57 4.91
N ARG A 26 -10.34 -6.46 4.63
CA ARG A 26 -10.90 -6.31 3.29
C ARG A 26 -10.63 -4.92 2.72
N ALA A 27 -10.51 -3.92 3.59
CA ALA A 27 -10.14 -2.57 3.19
C ALA A 27 -8.77 -2.53 2.48
N LEU A 28 -7.84 -3.42 2.87
CA LEU A 28 -6.52 -3.55 2.23
C LEU A 28 -6.56 -4.23 0.85
N ASP A 29 -7.63 -4.96 0.53
CA ASP A 29 -7.81 -5.60 -0.78
C ASP A 29 -8.37 -4.64 -1.85
N THR A 30 -8.70 -3.40 -1.48
CA THR A 30 -9.26 -2.41 -2.40
C THR A 30 -8.27 -2.06 -3.52
N ASN A 31 -8.76 -2.02 -4.77
CA ASN A 31 -7.97 -1.63 -5.94
C ASN A 31 -8.02 -0.11 -6.23
N ALA A 32 -8.96 0.61 -5.62
CA ALA A 32 -9.05 2.05 -5.75
C ALA A 32 -7.97 2.75 -4.88
N ALA A 33 -7.27 3.72 -5.47
CA ALA A 33 -6.14 4.38 -4.82
C ALA A 33 -6.55 5.20 -3.58
N LEU A 34 -7.69 5.91 -3.62
CA LEU A 34 -8.12 6.80 -2.52
C LEU A 34 -8.53 6.03 -1.24
N PRO A 35 -9.39 4.99 -1.30
CA PRO A 35 -9.73 4.21 -0.11
C PRO A 35 -8.54 3.43 0.46
N LEU A 36 -7.65 2.94 -0.41
CA LEU A 36 -6.43 2.27 0.01
C LEU A 36 -5.53 3.24 0.77
N LEU A 37 -5.35 4.45 0.26
CA LEU A 37 -4.55 5.48 0.93
C LEU A 37 -5.11 5.81 2.31
N ASN A 38 -6.43 6.06 2.41
CA ASN A 38 -7.08 6.34 3.68
C ASN A 38 -6.87 5.20 4.70
N SER A 39 -7.04 3.96 4.23
CA SER A 39 -6.85 2.77 5.06
C SER A 39 -5.41 2.63 5.56
N LEU A 40 -4.41 2.86 4.69
CA LEU A 40 -2.98 2.82 5.05
C LEU A 40 -2.60 3.92 6.06
N THR A 41 -3.19 5.11 5.94
CA THR A 41 -2.99 6.21 6.91
C THR A 41 -3.43 5.78 8.31
N HIS A 42 -4.64 5.25 8.45
CA HIS A 42 -5.13 4.78 9.75
C HIS A 42 -4.40 3.53 10.24
N LEU A 43 -4.01 2.63 9.32
CA LEU A 43 -3.24 1.43 9.66
C LEU A 43 -1.85 1.76 10.21
N THR A 44 -1.22 2.84 9.74
CA THR A 44 0.08 3.30 10.25
C THR A 44 0.00 3.63 11.74
N TYR A 45 -1.09 4.28 12.16
CA TYR A 45 -1.35 4.54 13.57
C TYR A 45 -1.61 3.24 14.34
N LEU A 46 -2.51 2.39 13.86
CA LEU A 46 -2.86 1.12 14.53
C LEU A 46 -1.66 0.18 14.71
N THR A 47 -0.81 0.03 13.69
CA THR A 47 0.40 -0.80 13.76
C THR A 47 1.42 -0.23 14.73
N SER A 48 1.47 1.10 14.88
CA SER A 48 2.31 1.77 15.88
C SER A 48 1.80 1.50 17.30
N THR A 49 0.51 1.64 17.55
CA THR A 49 -0.03 1.66 18.93
C THR A 49 -0.53 0.32 19.46
N SER A 50 -0.95 -0.60 18.60
CA SER A 50 -1.62 -1.84 19.03
C SER A 50 -0.82 -3.11 18.70
N PRO A 51 -0.30 -3.85 19.70
CA PRO A 51 0.35 -5.14 19.47
C PRO A 51 -0.60 -6.17 18.88
N ARG A 52 -1.85 -6.19 19.37
CA ARG A 52 -2.90 -7.10 18.87
C ARG A 52 -3.16 -6.93 17.37
N ILE A 53 -3.14 -5.69 16.86
CA ILE A 53 -3.30 -5.47 15.42
C ILE A 53 -2.09 -6.00 14.63
N ARG A 54 -0.87 -5.88 15.17
CA ARG A 54 0.33 -6.45 14.53
C ARG A 54 0.24 -7.97 14.44
N GLU A 55 -0.21 -8.64 15.50
CA GLU A 55 -0.46 -10.09 15.49
C GLU A 55 -1.54 -10.48 14.47
N ILE A 56 -2.68 -9.78 14.45
CA ILE A 56 -3.74 -10.10 13.50
C ILE A 56 -3.25 -9.97 12.05
N LEU A 57 -2.46 -8.93 11.75
CA LEU A 57 -1.89 -8.70 10.42
C LEU A 57 -0.94 -9.80 9.93
N THR A 58 -0.27 -10.51 10.83
CA THR A 58 0.60 -11.64 10.47
C THR A 58 -0.18 -12.94 10.33
N LEU A 59 -1.34 -13.06 10.99
CA LEU A 59 -2.17 -14.26 10.96
C LEU A 59 -3.18 -14.28 9.80
N ASP A 60 -3.68 -13.11 9.38
CA ASP A 60 -4.77 -12.99 8.41
C ASP A 60 -4.33 -12.74 6.95
N GLY A 61 -3.02 -12.80 6.69
CA GLY A 61 -2.48 -12.54 5.36
C GLY A 61 -2.37 -11.05 5.01
N GLY A 62 -2.54 -10.14 5.99
CA GLY A 62 -2.45 -8.69 5.83
C GLY A 62 -1.02 -8.21 5.53
N LEU A 63 -0.02 -8.83 6.17
CA LEU A 63 1.38 -8.56 5.91
C LEU A 63 1.77 -8.86 4.45
N GLU A 64 1.34 -9.98 3.91
CA GLU A 64 1.58 -10.40 2.53
C GLU A 64 0.90 -9.46 1.53
N ARG A 65 -0.25 -8.88 1.91
CA ARG A 65 -0.89 -7.84 1.13
C ARG A 65 -0.06 -6.55 1.13
N LEU A 66 0.46 -6.11 2.28
CA LEU A 66 1.35 -4.96 2.38
C LEU A 66 2.61 -5.16 1.54
N VAL A 67 3.26 -6.32 1.63
CA VAL A 67 4.43 -6.66 0.82
C VAL A 67 4.10 -6.69 -0.67
N ARG A 68 2.93 -7.20 -1.07
CA ARG A 68 2.47 -7.18 -2.46
C ARG A 68 2.26 -5.74 -2.96
N ILE A 69 1.72 -4.84 -2.13
CA ILE A 69 1.60 -3.42 -2.46
C ILE A 69 3.00 -2.84 -2.70
N LEU A 70 3.96 -3.07 -1.80
CA LEU A 70 5.35 -2.60 -1.98
C LEU A 70 6.00 -3.14 -3.26
N ARG A 71 5.79 -4.43 -3.56
CA ARG A 71 6.32 -5.04 -4.79
C ARG A 71 5.71 -4.45 -6.06
N GLN A 72 4.42 -4.11 -6.05
CA GLN A 72 3.76 -3.45 -7.19
C GLN A 72 4.39 -2.10 -7.52
N TYR A 73 4.89 -1.39 -6.51
CA TYR A 73 5.64 -0.15 -6.70
C TYR A 73 7.02 -0.37 -7.31
N CYS A 74 7.76 -1.35 -6.79
CA CYS A 74 9.09 -1.65 -7.32
C CYS A 74 9.02 -2.14 -8.78
N ALA A 75 7.97 -2.87 -9.16
CA ALA A 75 7.76 -3.33 -10.54
C ALA A 75 7.43 -2.20 -11.52
N ASN A 76 6.75 -1.15 -11.04
CA ASN A 76 6.37 0.03 -11.82
C ASN A 76 6.87 1.30 -11.11
N PRO A 77 8.21 1.54 -11.11
CA PRO A 77 8.75 2.71 -10.45
C PRO A 77 8.17 3.94 -11.13
N VAL A 78 7.59 4.83 -10.31
CA VAL A 78 7.20 6.15 -10.78
C VAL A 78 8.47 6.84 -11.27
N SER A 79 8.46 7.42 -12.48
CA SER A 79 9.68 8.09 -12.96
C SER A 79 10.04 9.16 -11.94
N PRO A 80 11.27 9.20 -11.42
CA PRO A 80 11.63 10.21 -10.45
C PRO A 80 11.45 11.56 -11.12
N SER A 81 10.46 12.33 -10.68
CA SER A 81 10.57 13.77 -10.82
C SER A 81 11.89 14.16 -10.14
N PRO A 82 12.75 14.97 -10.78
CA PRO A 82 14.03 15.35 -10.22
C PRO A 82 13.78 16.09 -8.89
N GLY A 83 13.84 15.36 -7.78
CA GLY A 83 13.51 15.88 -6.45
C GLY A 83 12.88 14.89 -5.46
N LEU A 84 12.30 13.76 -5.89
CA LEU A 84 11.65 12.81 -4.97
C LEU A 84 12.57 11.63 -4.60
N GLN A 85 13.62 11.92 -3.83
CA GLN A 85 14.46 10.90 -3.19
C GLN A 85 13.72 10.28 -2.01
N ILE A 86 12.99 9.18 -2.24
CA ILE A 86 12.27 8.47 -1.18
C ILE A 86 13.28 7.62 -0.41
N TYR A 87 13.69 8.11 0.77
CA TYR A 87 14.58 7.41 1.71
C TYR A 87 15.93 6.91 1.13
N HIS A 88 16.40 7.48 0.02
CA HIS A 88 17.64 7.04 -0.67
C HIS A 88 17.64 5.57 -1.15
N LEU A 89 16.51 4.85 -1.05
CA LEU A 89 16.37 3.52 -1.63
C LEU A 89 16.09 3.69 -3.13
N THR A 90 17.15 3.80 -3.92
CA THR A 90 17.01 3.56 -5.36
C THR A 90 16.54 2.12 -5.51
N ALA A 91 15.39 1.90 -6.15
CA ALA A 91 15.04 0.57 -6.65
C ALA A 91 16.08 0.23 -7.72
N SER A 92 17.21 -0.31 -7.28
CA SER A 92 18.19 -0.91 -8.17
C SER A 92 17.45 -2.00 -8.91
N SER A 93 17.53 -1.92 -10.23
CA SER A 93 16.99 -2.86 -11.20
C SER A 93 17.59 -4.24 -10.98
N LEU A 94 17.12 -4.97 -9.97
CA LEU A 94 17.49 -6.34 -9.66
C LEU A 94 16.39 -7.26 -10.20
N ASP A 95 16.15 -7.21 -11.50
CA ASP A 95 15.67 -8.40 -12.22
C ASP A 95 16.05 -8.22 -13.68
N GLY A 96 17.00 -9.02 -14.12
CA GLY A 96 17.33 -9.19 -15.53
C GLY A 96 16.14 -9.80 -16.25
N GLN A 97 15.27 -8.96 -16.78
CA GLN A 97 14.44 -9.33 -17.91
C GLN A 97 14.81 -8.42 -19.07
N ASP A 98 15.28 -9.04 -20.14
CA ASP A 98 15.32 -8.53 -21.50
C ASP A 98 14.12 -7.62 -21.83
N ARG A 99 14.25 -6.33 -21.51
CA ARG A 99 13.31 -5.32 -21.99
C ARG A 99 13.73 -5.00 -23.42
N LYS A 100 13.05 -5.62 -24.39
CA LYS A 100 13.07 -5.18 -25.79
C LYS A 100 12.89 -3.66 -25.82
N ALA A 101 13.80 -2.98 -26.52
CA ALA A 101 13.87 -1.52 -26.68
C ALA A 101 12.65 -0.96 -27.46
N GLY A 102 11.47 -1.04 -26.84
CA GLY A 102 10.19 -0.64 -27.45
C GLY A 102 8.99 -0.53 -26.50
N GLN A 103 9.16 -0.68 -25.17
CA GLN A 103 8.11 -0.41 -24.19
C GLN A 103 8.56 0.63 -23.15
N ALA A 104 8.92 1.81 -23.65
CA ALA A 104 8.63 3.03 -22.92
C ALA A 104 7.28 3.55 -23.45
N ILE A 105 6.50 4.18 -22.58
CA ILE A 105 5.26 4.91 -22.89
C ILE A 105 3.97 4.06 -22.88
N LEU A 106 3.52 3.66 -21.69
CA LEU A 106 2.08 3.63 -21.37
C LEU A 106 1.73 4.29 -20.01
N THR A 107 2.73 4.66 -19.20
CA THR A 107 2.51 5.27 -17.87
C THR A 107 2.83 6.77 -17.82
N ALA A 108 3.19 7.39 -18.95
CA ALA A 108 3.36 8.86 -19.04
C ALA A 108 2.01 9.63 -19.06
N ALA A 109 0.89 8.93 -18.91
CA ALA A 109 -0.45 9.52 -18.80
C ALA A 109 -0.87 9.78 -17.34
N ALA A 110 -0.05 9.41 -16.36
CA ALA A 110 -0.30 9.72 -14.96
C ALA A 110 0.26 11.12 -14.67
N GLY A 111 -0.61 12.12 -14.50
CA GLY A 111 -0.16 13.47 -14.12
C GLY A 111 0.62 13.47 -12.80
N PRO A 112 1.40 14.53 -12.50
CA PRO A 112 2.31 14.61 -11.35
C PRO A 112 1.64 14.34 -9.97
N ASN A 113 0.32 14.50 -9.88
CA ASN A 113 -0.46 14.16 -8.67
C ASN A 113 -0.61 12.65 -8.44
N VAL A 114 -0.78 11.87 -9.51
CA VAL A 114 -0.92 10.40 -9.43
C VAL A 114 0.38 9.78 -8.95
N ASP A 115 1.50 10.34 -9.39
CA ASP A 115 2.85 9.92 -9.02
C ASP A 115 3.16 10.17 -7.54
N ARG A 116 2.67 11.30 -7.02
CA ARG A 116 2.80 11.67 -5.60
C ARG A 116 1.92 10.85 -4.69
N ALA A 117 0.65 10.64 -5.06
CA ALA A 117 -0.25 9.77 -4.32
C ALA A 117 0.30 8.36 -4.26
N LYS A 118 0.89 7.91 -5.38
CA LYS A 118 1.54 6.62 -5.43
C LYS A 118 2.69 6.56 -4.43
N THR A 119 3.65 7.47 -4.53
CA THR A 119 4.78 7.55 -3.59
C THR A 119 4.35 7.48 -2.12
N TYR A 120 3.30 8.24 -1.78
CA TYR A 120 2.84 8.30 -0.41
C TYR A 120 2.26 6.97 0.11
N GLN A 121 1.55 6.22 -0.75
CA GLN A 121 1.09 4.87 -0.41
C GLN A 121 2.25 3.92 -0.12
N PHE A 122 3.34 3.99 -0.91
CA PHE A 122 4.54 3.18 -0.65
C PHE A 122 5.12 3.47 0.74
N SER A 123 5.31 4.75 1.07
CA SER A 123 5.86 5.15 2.37
C SER A 123 4.99 4.68 3.54
N LEU A 124 3.67 4.81 3.44
CA LEU A 124 2.74 4.35 4.49
C LEU A 124 2.74 2.83 4.63
N ALA A 125 2.72 2.10 3.50
CA ALA A 125 2.77 0.64 3.52
C ALA A 125 4.09 0.14 4.11
N PHE A 126 5.21 0.76 3.74
CA PHE A 126 6.54 0.44 4.26
C PHE A 126 6.59 0.69 5.77
N GLN A 127 6.09 1.83 6.23
CA GLN A 127 6.02 2.15 7.65
C GLN A 127 5.19 1.12 8.43
N CYS A 128 4.06 0.66 7.88
CA CYS A 128 3.26 -0.40 8.50
C CYS A 128 4.06 -1.71 8.65
N VAL A 129 4.78 -2.13 7.61
CA VAL A 129 5.61 -3.35 7.64
C VAL A 129 6.74 -3.22 8.66
N VAL A 130 7.42 -2.07 8.69
CA VAL A 130 8.47 -1.78 9.68
C VAL A 130 7.89 -1.84 11.08
N ASN A 131 6.76 -1.17 11.35
CA ASN A 131 6.11 -1.21 12.65
C ASN A 131 5.78 -2.63 13.11
N ILE A 132 5.39 -3.53 12.20
CA ILE A 132 5.17 -4.96 12.50
C ILE A 132 6.49 -5.63 12.92
N GLY A 133 7.57 -5.40 12.16
CA GLY A 133 8.86 -6.06 12.38
C GLY A 133 9.67 -5.55 13.58
N VAL A 134 9.74 -4.24 13.82
CA VAL A 134 10.58 -3.68 14.89
C VAL A 134 9.90 -3.58 16.25
N ARG A 135 8.56 -3.53 16.33
CA ARG A 135 7.87 -3.40 17.62
C ARG A 135 7.48 -4.72 18.28
N GLY A 136 7.67 -5.86 17.62
CA GLY A 136 7.33 -7.18 18.17
C GLY A 136 5.83 -7.34 18.51
N SER A 137 5.42 -8.55 18.85
CA SER A 137 4.13 -8.82 19.52
C SER A 137 4.30 -8.59 21.02
#